data_AF-A0AAD5MMI7-F1
#
_entry.id   AF-A0AAD5MMI7-F1
#
_cell.length_a   1.000
_cell.length_b   1.000
_cell.length_c   1.000
_cell.angle_alpha   90.00
_cell.angle_beta   90.00
_cell.angle_gamma   90.00
#
_symmetry.space_group_name_H-M   'P 1'
#
loop_
_entity.id
_entity.type
_entity.pdbx_description
1 polymer ?
#
loop_
_entity_poly.entity_id
_entity_poly.type
_entity_poly.pdbx_seq_one_letter_code
_entity_poly.pdbx_strand_id
1 'polypeptide(L)'
;MIRIECLRIPCGKDPTKEENVMNKCDYPFHDHFFVFYIIMGSTLLLLNLQIVLVIPQSKCLWKLSGYRIIFLSSAADAVNCATQLASVALTFHATDIHPTTDMFLGAVFQASVAAECLAMLVLSANRLVAVIFPKKMDLIFDRKKTTVRECNKIALLLLYL
;
A
#
# COMPACT_ATOMS: atom_id res chain seq x y z
N MET A 1 -8.35 0.01 -3.63
CA MET A 1 -8.49 -1.26 -4.34
C MET A 1 -9.17 -0.88 -5.63
N ILE A 2 -8.48 -1.00 -6.76
CA ILE A 2 -9.20 -0.97 -8.03
C ILE A 2 -10.14 -2.16 -7.94
N ARG A 3 -11.43 -1.91 -7.75
CA ARG A 3 -12.45 -2.95 -7.84
C ARG A 3 -12.36 -3.42 -9.28
N ILE A 4 -11.71 -4.56 -9.54
CA ILE A 4 -11.64 -5.10 -10.90
C ILE A 4 -13.06 -5.42 -11.41
N GLU A 5 -14.05 -5.51 -10.52
CA GLU A 5 -15.48 -5.47 -10.88
C GLU A 5 -15.89 -4.22 -11.68
N CYS A 6 -15.27 -3.05 -11.49
CA CYS A 6 -15.58 -1.85 -12.28
C CYS A 6 -15.04 -1.90 -13.72
N LEU A 7 -14.22 -2.89 -14.08
CA LEU A 7 -13.86 -3.17 -15.47
C LEU A 7 -14.81 -4.18 -16.14
N ARG A 8 -15.69 -4.83 -15.37
CA ARG A 8 -16.80 -5.63 -15.90
C ARG A 8 -18.05 -4.74 -15.92
N ILE A 9 -18.17 -3.93 -16.97
CA ILE A 9 -19.43 -3.24 -17.32
C ILE A 9 -20.55 -4.29 -17.28
N PRO A 10 -21.65 -4.10 -16.53
CA PRO A 10 -22.73 -5.06 -16.48
C PRO A 10 -23.41 -5.07 -17.85
N CYS A 11 -23.14 -6.09 -18.66
CA CYS A 11 -23.91 -6.34 -19.86
C CYS A 11 -25.32 -6.76 -19.39
N GLY A 12 -26.32 -5.99 -19.80
CA GLY A 12 -27.71 -6.10 -19.36
C GLY A 12 -28.23 -7.53 -19.41
N LYS A 13 -28.92 -7.92 -18.34
CA LYS A 13 -29.56 -9.23 -18.19
C LYS A 13 -30.93 -9.17 -18.88
N ASP A 14 -31.00 -9.62 -20.13
CA ASP A 14 -32.26 -9.99 -20.79
C ASP A 14 -32.25 -11.53 -20.97
N PRO A 15 -33.21 -12.29 -20.40
CA PRO A 15 -33.08 -13.72 -20.25
C PRO A 15 -33.73 -14.43 -21.44
N THR A 16 -33.11 -14.40 -22.61
CA THR A 16 -33.45 -15.31 -23.72
C THR A 16 -32.38 -15.23 -24.79
N LYS A 17 -31.32 -16.03 -24.63
CA LYS A 17 -30.45 -16.59 -25.69
C LYS A 17 -29.17 -17.16 -25.04
N GLU A 18 -29.32 -18.34 -24.45
CA GLU A 18 -28.22 -19.31 -24.40
C GLU A 18 -27.83 -19.65 -25.84
N GLU A 19 -26.54 -19.93 -26.04
CA GLU A 19 -25.94 -20.47 -27.27
C GLU A 19 -25.59 -19.41 -28.35
N ASN A 20 -24.30 -19.06 -28.40
CA ASN A 20 -23.59 -18.27 -29.45
C ASN A 20 -23.34 -16.76 -29.25
N VAL A 21 -23.18 -16.27 -28.02
CA VAL A 21 -22.52 -14.97 -27.79
C VAL A 21 -21.48 -15.10 -26.68
N MET A 22 -20.45 -15.90 -26.92
CA MET A 22 -19.17 -15.79 -26.20
C MET A 22 -18.41 -14.57 -26.71
N ASN A 23 -19.02 -13.38 -26.61
CA ASN A 23 -18.31 -12.13 -26.75
C ASN A 23 -17.65 -11.83 -25.41
N LYS A 24 -16.46 -12.39 -25.26
CA LYS A 24 -15.39 -11.82 -24.45
C LYS A 24 -15.38 -10.30 -24.75
N CYS A 25 -15.68 -9.46 -23.76
CA CYS A 25 -15.43 -8.03 -23.86
C CYS A 25 -13.90 -7.84 -23.87
N ASP A 26 -13.27 -8.15 -25.00
CA ASP A 26 -11.84 -7.98 -25.23
C ASP A 26 -11.56 -6.49 -25.38
N TYR A 27 -11.33 -5.83 -24.24
CA TYR A 27 -10.71 -4.51 -24.26
C TYR A 27 -9.28 -4.69 -24.79
N PRO A 28 -8.91 -4.07 -25.92
CA PRO A 28 -7.61 -4.30 -26.56
C PRO A 28 -6.41 -3.86 -25.69
N PHE A 29 -6.65 -3.12 -24.61
CA PHE A 29 -5.65 -2.65 -23.67
C PHE A 29 -5.60 -3.44 -22.36
N HIS A 30 -6.49 -4.43 -22.17
CA HIS A 30 -6.63 -5.12 -20.89
C HIS A 30 -5.34 -5.87 -20.52
N ASP A 31 -4.81 -6.67 -21.45
CA ASP A 31 -3.60 -7.48 -21.21
C ASP A 31 -2.36 -6.61 -21.02
N HIS A 32 -2.19 -5.57 -21.84
CA HIS A 32 -1.05 -4.64 -21.71
C HIS A 32 -1.07 -3.88 -20.38
N PHE A 33 -2.25 -3.46 -19.92
CA PHE A 33 -2.41 -2.82 -18.62
C PHE A 33 -1.99 -3.73 -17.47
N PHE A 34 -2.38 -5.01 -17.50
CA PHE A 34 -1.98 -5.97 -16.46
C PHE A 34 -0.48 -6.27 -16.46
N VAL A 35 0.11 -6.48 -17.65
CA VAL A 35 1.55 -6.75 -17.74
C VAL A 35 2.35 -5.56 -17.21
N PHE A 36 1.98 -4.33 -17.59
CA PHE A 36 2.59 -3.13 -17.05
C PHE A 36 2.44 -3.04 -15.54
N TYR A 37 1.25 -3.33 -15.03
CA TYR A 37 0.94 -3.28 -13.60
C TYR A 37 1.75 -4.32 -12.79
N ILE A 38 1.92 -5.54 -13.31
CA ILE A 38 2.74 -6.58 -12.67
C ILE A 38 4.22 -6.16 -12.63
N ILE A 39 4.75 -5.62 -13.73
CA ILE A 39 6.15 -5.18 -13.80
C ILE A 39 6.40 -4.02 -12.85
N MET A 40 5.53 -3.00 -12.88
CA MET A 40 5.62 -1.84 -11.99
C MET A 40 5.47 -2.25 -10.54
N GLY A 41 4.45 -3.05 -10.20
CA GLY A 41 4.20 -3.53 -8.85
C GLY A 41 5.35 -4.38 -8.30
N SER A 42 5.94 -5.25 -9.13
CA SER A 42 7.10 -6.06 -8.73
C SER A 42 8.34 -5.20 -8.50
N THR A 43 8.58 -4.22 -9.36
CA THR A 43 9.72 -3.29 -9.20
C THR A 43 9.58 -2.48 -7.92
N LEU A 44 8.40 -1.91 -7.67
CA LEU A 44 8.10 -1.15 -6.45
C LEU A 44 8.19 -2.03 -5.19
N LEU A 45 7.72 -3.27 -5.26
CA LEU A 45 7.84 -4.23 -4.17
C LEU A 45 9.31 -4.51 -3.82
N LEU A 46 10.15 -4.77 -4.84
CA LEU A 46 11.58 -5.04 -4.63
C LEU A 46 12.30 -3.83 -4.04
N LEU A 47 12.03 -2.63 -4.54
CA LEU A 47 12.63 -1.40 -4.01
C LEU A 47 12.25 -1.17 -2.54
N ASN A 48 10.98 -1.34 -2.20
CA ASN A 48 10.52 -1.19 -0.82
C ASN A 48 11.08 -2.29 0.11
N LEU A 49 11.17 -3.54 -0.38
CA LEU A 49 11.83 -4.62 0.37
C LEU A 49 13.32 -4.32 0.64
N GLN A 50 14.04 -3.76 -0.34
CA GLN A 50 15.42 -3.35 -0.12
C GLN A 50 15.54 -2.31 0.99
N ILE A 51 14.66 -1.31 1.02
CA ILE A 51 14.64 -0.30 2.09
C ILE A 51 14.39 -0.95 3.46
N VAL A 52 13.39 -1.83 3.53
CA VAL A 52 13.02 -2.58 4.74
C VAL A 52 14.17 -3.48 5.23
N LEU A 53 14.99 -4.02 4.33
CA LEU A 53 16.12 -4.86 4.70
C LEU A 53 17.37 -4.05 5.08
N VAL A 54 17.67 -2.96 4.36
CA VAL A 54 18.91 -2.19 4.53
C VAL A 54 18.86 -1.27 5.75
N ILE A 55 17.74 -0.58 6.01
CA ILE A 55 17.62 0.37 7.12
C ILE A 55 17.90 -0.26 8.49
N PRO A 56 17.32 -1.42 8.87
CA PRO A 56 17.58 -2.03 10.17
C PRO A 56 19.00 -2.58 10.32
N GLN A 57 19.66 -2.94 9.21
CA GLN A 57 21.06 -3.40 9.22
C GLN A 57 22.04 -2.26 9.50
N SER A 58 21.69 -1.03 9.12
CA SER A 58 22.55 0.15 9.34
C SER A 58 22.28 0.82 10.68
N LYS A 59 23.21 0.64 11.64
CA LYS A 59 23.16 1.31 12.96
C LYS A 59 23.11 2.84 12.87
N CYS A 60 23.74 3.42 11.85
CA CYS A 60 23.76 4.87 11.62
C CYS A 60 22.37 5.37 11.17
N LEU A 61 21.79 4.71 10.16
CA LEU A 61 20.47 5.09 9.63
C LEU A 61 19.36 4.88 10.67
N TRP A 62 19.39 3.76 11.39
CA TRP A 62 18.38 3.44 12.41
C TRP A 62 18.32 4.43 13.57
N LYS A 63 19.43 5.15 13.84
CA LYS A 63 19.48 6.17 14.89
C LYS A 63 18.55 7.34 14.59
N LEU A 64 18.43 7.71 13.32
CA LEU A 64 17.65 8.85 12.85
C LEU A 64 16.15 8.52 12.80
N SER A 65 15.32 9.35 13.44
CA SER A 65 13.87 9.19 13.48
C SER A 65 13.22 9.14 12.09
N GLY A 66 13.69 9.99 11.16
CA GLY A 66 13.20 10.03 9.79
C GLY A 66 13.36 8.70 9.05
N TYR A 67 14.48 8.01 9.23
CA TYR A 67 14.71 6.70 8.60
C TYR A 67 13.84 5.60 9.21
N ARG A 68 13.48 5.69 10.49
CA ARG A 68 12.49 4.78 11.11
C ARG A 68 11.09 4.98 10.52
N ILE A 69 10.70 6.21 10.22
CA ILE A 69 9.42 6.51 9.56
C ILE A 69 9.44 6.04 8.10
N ILE A 70 10.55 6.26 7.39
CA ILE A 70 10.74 5.76 6.02
C ILE A 70 10.65 4.23 5.98
N PHE A 71 11.27 3.54 6.95
CA PHE A 71 11.14 2.08 7.09
C PHE A 71 9.67 1.65 7.24
N LEU A 72 8.89 2.33 8.07
CA LEU A 72 7.48 2.02 8.27
C LEU A 72 6.65 2.27 7.00
N SER A 73 6.91 3.38 6.30
CA SER A 73 6.28 3.69 5.02
C SER A 73 6.59 2.61 3.99
N SER A 74 7.86 2.27 3.81
CA SER A 74 8.26 1.23 2.84
C SER A 74 7.73 -0.16 3.20
N ALA A 75 7.56 -0.47 4.48
CA ALA A 75 6.89 -1.71 4.88
C ALA A 75 5.40 -1.71 4.49
N ALA A 76 4.70 -0.58 4.66
CA ALA A 76 3.31 -0.42 4.23
C ALA A 76 3.18 -0.51 2.70
N ASP A 77 4.06 0.18 1.95
CA ASP A 77 4.12 0.13 0.49
C ASP A 77 4.40 -1.28 -0.03
N ALA A 78 5.28 -2.04 0.63
CA ALA A 78 5.55 -3.43 0.28
C ALA A 78 4.32 -4.31 0.46
N VAL A 79 3.58 -4.17 1.58
CA VAL A 79 2.32 -4.88 1.82
C VAL A 79 1.27 -4.50 0.78
N ASN A 80 1.19 -3.22 0.44
CA ASN A 80 0.27 -2.71 -0.57
C ASN A 80 0.56 -3.32 -1.95
N CYS A 81 1.82 -3.28 -2.39
CA CYS A 81 2.25 -3.86 -3.66
C CYS A 81 2.05 -5.38 -3.70
N ALA A 82 2.35 -6.09 -2.61
CA ALA A 82 2.11 -7.52 -2.50
C ALA A 82 0.61 -7.87 -2.58
N THR A 83 -0.24 -7.08 -1.94
CA THR A 83 -1.71 -7.23 -2.00
C THR A 83 -2.23 -7.02 -3.42
N GLN A 84 -1.73 -6.00 -4.11
CA GLN A 84 -2.08 -5.73 -5.51
C GLN A 84 -1.63 -6.87 -6.43
N LEU A 85 -0.39 -7.34 -6.31
CA LEU A 85 0.10 -8.49 -7.08
C LEU A 85 -0.68 -9.77 -6.79
N ALA A 86 -1.02 -10.03 -5.53
CA ALA A 86 -1.84 -11.17 -5.15
C ALA A 86 -3.25 -11.09 -5.75
N SER A 87 -3.87 -9.90 -5.75
CA SER A 87 -5.20 -9.71 -6.35
C SER A 87 -5.20 -9.99 -7.87
N VAL A 88 -4.17 -9.52 -8.58
CA VAL A 88 -4.00 -9.77 -10.01
C VAL A 88 -3.72 -11.25 -10.27
N ALA A 89 -2.83 -11.89 -9.50
CA ALA A 89 -2.53 -13.31 -9.63
C ALA A 89 -3.77 -14.19 -9.40
N LEU A 90 -4.59 -13.86 -8.39
CA LEU A 90 -5.85 -14.57 -8.12
C LEU A 90 -6.87 -14.40 -9.24
N THR A 91 -6.94 -13.21 -9.84
CA THR A 91 -7.84 -12.92 -10.97
C THR A 91 -7.43 -13.69 -12.22
N PHE A 92 -6.13 -13.92 -12.44
CA PHE A 92 -5.64 -14.78 -13.53
C PHE A 92 -5.86 -16.27 -13.26
N HIS A 93 -5.80 -16.71 -12.00
CA HIS A 93 -5.86 -18.12 -11.64
C HIS A 93 -7.30 -18.65 -11.50
N ALA A 94 -8.24 -17.84 -11.03
CA ALA A 94 -9.62 -18.26 -10.78
C ALA A 94 -10.63 -17.30 -11.40
N THR A 95 -11.62 -17.84 -12.12
CA THR A 95 -12.74 -17.06 -12.68
C THR A 95 -13.64 -16.45 -11.63
N ASP A 96 -13.69 -17.04 -10.43
CA ASP A 96 -14.41 -16.53 -9.26
C ASP A 96 -13.51 -16.56 -8.02
N ILE A 97 -13.20 -15.38 -7.48
CA ILE A 97 -12.48 -15.24 -6.21
C ILE A 97 -13.50 -15.34 -5.07
N HIS A 98 -13.19 -16.13 -4.04
CA HIS A 98 -14.07 -16.25 -2.87
C HIS A 98 -14.28 -14.86 -2.22
N PRO A 99 -15.52 -14.46 -1.89
CA PRO A 99 -15.83 -13.10 -1.42
C PRO A 99 -15.08 -12.72 -0.14
N THR A 100 -14.79 -13.68 0.73
CA THR A 100 -13.97 -13.47 1.94
C THR A 100 -12.53 -13.06 1.61
N THR A 101 -11.94 -13.66 0.57
CA THR A 101 -10.56 -13.38 0.14
C THR A 101 -10.49 -11.99 -0.49
N ASP A 102 -11.46 -11.65 -1.33
CA ASP A 102 -11.58 -10.32 -1.94
C ASP A 102 -11.76 -9.22 -0.88
N MET A 103 -12.68 -9.43 0.08
CA MET A 103 -12.90 -8.51 1.20
C MET A 103 -11.64 -8.35 2.06
N PHE A 104 -10.91 -9.45 2.32
CA PHE A 104 -9.67 -9.42 3.09
C PHE A 104 -8.57 -8.63 2.36
N LEU A 105 -8.33 -8.91 1.07
CA LEU A 105 -7.37 -8.16 0.25
C LEU A 105 -7.72 -6.67 0.20
N GLY A 106 -9.02 -6.35 0.07
CA GLY A 106 -9.51 -4.98 0.12
C GLY A 106 -9.25 -4.28 1.44
N ALA A 107 -9.47 -4.97 2.56
CA ALA A 107 -9.18 -4.44 3.90
C ALA A 107 -7.68 -4.19 4.10
N VAL A 108 -6.83 -5.13 3.68
CA VAL A 108 -5.36 -4.98 3.76
C VAL A 108 -4.89 -3.79 2.92
N PHE A 109 -5.41 -3.63 1.70
CA PHE A 109 -5.11 -2.49 0.84
C PHE A 109 -5.50 -1.16 1.50
N GLN A 110 -6.71 -1.07 2.07
CA GLN A 110 -7.16 0.16 2.72
C GLN A 110 -6.30 0.48 3.95
N ALA A 111 -5.96 -0.53 4.74
CA ALA A 111 -5.10 -0.37 5.90
C ALA A 111 -3.68 0.08 5.51
N SER A 112 -3.10 -0.47 4.43
CA SER A 112 -1.76 -0.07 3.97
C SER A 112 -1.75 1.37 3.47
N VAL A 113 -2.74 1.78 2.68
CA VAL A 113 -2.86 3.18 2.21
C VAL A 113 -3.05 4.15 3.38
N ALA A 114 -3.87 3.79 4.37
CA ALA A 114 -4.03 4.61 5.57
C ALA A 114 -2.72 4.75 6.35
N ALA A 115 -1.94 3.67 6.47
CA ALA A 115 -0.63 3.67 7.10
C ALA A 115 0.40 4.51 6.33
N GLU A 116 0.41 4.46 4.99
CA GLU A 116 1.26 5.29 4.12
C GLU A 116 0.96 6.79 4.31
N CYS A 117 -0.32 7.17 4.26
CA CYS A 117 -0.75 8.55 4.51
C CYS A 117 -0.30 9.04 5.89
N LEU A 118 -0.44 8.20 6.91
CA LEU A 118 -0.03 8.51 8.26
C LEU A 118 1.50 8.65 8.38
N ALA A 119 2.25 7.74 7.75
CA ALA A 119 3.70 7.80 7.73
C ALA A 119 4.21 9.07 7.04
N MET A 120 3.60 9.48 5.93
CA MET A 120 3.92 10.73 5.24
C MET A 120 3.64 11.97 6.10
N LEU A 121 2.51 11.99 6.81
CA LEU A 121 2.18 13.08 7.73
C LEU A 121 3.19 13.16 8.89
N VAL A 122 3.53 12.03 9.49
CA VAL A 122 4.53 11.98 10.57
C VAL A 122 5.92 12.37 10.06
N LEU A 123 6.27 12.00 8.82
CA LEU A 123 7.53 12.37 8.19
C LEU A 123 7.62 13.87 7.92
N SER A 124 6.55 14.49 7.42
CA SER A 124 6.50 15.93 7.17
C SER A 124 6.61 16.72 8.48
N ALA A 125 5.89 16.30 9.53
CA ALA A 125 6.03 16.86 10.87
C ALA A 125 7.45 16.69 11.42
N ASN A 126 8.07 15.52 11.26
CA ASN A 126 9.45 15.28 11.65
C ASN A 126 10.42 16.23 10.94
N ARG A 127 10.24 16.49 9.65
CA ARG A 127 11.05 17.46 8.89
C ARG A 127 10.82 18.90 9.36
N LEU A 128 9.57 19.28 9.63
CA LEU A 128 9.23 20.61 10.13
C LEU A 128 9.90 20.89 11.49
N VAL A 129 9.80 19.95 12.43
CA VAL A 129 10.43 20.07 13.76
C VAL A 129 11.95 20.13 13.64
N ALA A 130 12.56 19.36 12.74
CA ALA A 130 14.00 19.40 12.51
C ALA A 130 14.48 20.79 12.03
N VAL A 131 13.67 21.49 11.23
CA VAL A 131 14.00 22.83 10.71
C VAL A 131 13.74 23.91 11.75
N ILE A 132 12.58 23.91 12.43
CA ILE A 132 12.18 24.97 13.35
C ILE A 132 12.85 24.81 14.73
N PHE A 133 12.97 23.59 15.23
CA PHE A 133 13.46 23.29 16.58
C PHE A 133 14.49 22.14 16.59
N PRO A 134 15.65 22.30 15.92
CA PRO A 134 16.64 21.23 15.80
C PRO A 134 17.12 20.69 17.16
N LYS A 135 17.22 21.56 18.18
CA LYS A 135 17.66 21.18 19.54
C LYS A 135 16.62 20.35 20.32
N LYS A 136 15.35 20.34 19.91
CA LYS A 136 14.26 19.59 20.56
C LYS A 136 13.88 18.30 19.83
N MET A 137 14.55 17.98 18.72
CA MET A 137 14.21 16.84 17.86
C MET A 137 14.35 15.50 18.62
N ASP A 138 15.42 15.33 19.39
CA ASP A 138 15.66 14.12 20.19
C ASP A 138 14.66 13.95 21.34
N LEU A 139 14.00 15.03 21.80
CA LEU A 139 13.00 14.99 22.86
C LEU A 139 11.62 14.51 22.34
N ILE A 140 11.27 14.91 21.12
CA ILE A 140 9.99 14.62 20.47
C ILE A 140 10.03 13.26 19.78
N PHE A 141 11.12 12.94 19.08
CA PHE A 141 11.27 11.72 18.27
C PHE A 141 12.29 10.71 18.85
N ASP A 142 12.34 10.60 20.18
CA ASP A 142 13.25 9.69 20.88
C ASP A 142 13.07 8.23 20.43
N ARG A 143 14.17 7.46 20.42
CA ARG A 143 14.24 6.04 20.01
C ARG A 143 13.34 5.13 20.84
N LYS A 144 13.07 5.49 22.10
CA LYS A 144 12.09 4.79 22.97
C LYS A 144 10.63 5.13 22.66
N LYS A 145 10.37 6.25 21.99
CA LYS A 145 9.03 6.75 21.60
C LYS A 145 8.76 6.61 20.09
N THR A 146 9.62 5.94 19.35
CA THR A 146 9.41 5.64 17.91
C THR A 146 9.36 4.12 17.70
N THR A 147 8.74 3.44 18.66
CA THR A 147 8.19 2.09 18.53
C THR A 147 6.68 2.25 18.28
N VAL A 148 6.10 1.41 17.42
CA VAL A 148 4.70 1.37 16.92
C VAL A 148 3.62 1.99 17.82
N ARG A 149 3.72 1.84 19.14
CA ARG A 149 2.83 2.39 20.17
C ARG A 149 2.69 3.93 20.17
N GLU A 150 3.73 4.66 19.81
CA GLU A 150 3.72 6.14 19.84
C GLU A 150 3.52 6.76 18.46
N CYS A 151 3.74 6.04 17.34
CA CYS A 151 3.27 6.49 16.02
C CYS A 151 1.75 6.63 15.99
N ASN A 152 1.02 5.71 16.65
CA ASN A 152 -0.43 5.82 16.83
C ASN A 152 -0.83 7.03 17.70
N LYS A 153 -0.01 7.41 18.69
CA LYS A 153 -0.26 8.59 19.54
C LYS A 153 0.10 9.90 18.86
N ILE A 154 1.20 9.98 18.12
CA ILE A 154 1.60 11.18 17.35
C ILE A 154 0.60 11.40 16.21
N ALA A 155 0.14 10.33 15.56
CA ALA A 155 -0.96 10.34 14.61
C ALA A 155 -2.26 10.87 15.22
N LEU A 156 -2.66 10.35 16.39
CA LEU A 156 -3.83 10.87 17.11
C LEU A 156 -3.64 12.34 17.52
N LEU A 157 -2.46 12.72 18.02
CA LEU A 157 -2.19 14.09 18.46
C LEU A 157 -2.25 15.09 17.31
N LEU A 158 -1.83 14.69 16.11
CA LEU A 158 -1.88 15.52 14.90
C LEU A 158 -3.25 15.54 14.21
N LEU A 159 -4.11 14.54 14.46
CA LEU A 159 -5.52 14.53 14.01
C LEU A 159 -6.45 15.35 14.93
N TYR A 160 -6.03 15.60 16.17
CA TYR A 160 -6.78 16.36 17.18
C TYR A 160 -6.29 17.81 17.36
N LEU A 161 -5.25 18.23 16.64
CA LEU A 161 -4.73 19.61 16.56
C LEU A 161 -5.21 20.26 15.28
#